data_AF-A0A842TCY9-F1
#
_entry.id   AF-A0A842TCY9-F1
#
_cell.length_a   1.000
_cell.length_b   1.000
_cell.length_c   1.000
_cell.angle_alpha   90.00
_cell.angle_beta   90.00
_cell.angle_gamma   90.00
#
_symmetry.space_group_name_H-M   'P 1'
#
loop_
_entity.id
_entity.type
_entity.pdbx_description
1 polymer ?
#
loop_
_entity_poly.entity_id
_entity_poly.type
_entity_poly.pdbx_seq_one_letter_code
_entity_poly.pdbx_strand_id
1 'polypeptide(L)'
;MSEEMDKEDWTFVKLMIQKHWKAGILFIALGLVAVIGALLTLFFHINTSTIGNGGQWTIADFSLQTIIFWFLWLLLWEVLFVVIPTAAVMGGLGYFWWTRLEESEKELFRERDKKEQKVNKPGAASGILGFFVFIAFIIITLIQGTFDAPLGTIEYVYWIQTCLWSVFWVLIFLGIPATIGGLYYLRKKLREV
;
A
#
# COMPACT_ATOMS: atom_id res chain seq x y z
N MET A 1 -1.33 -26.67 -10.74
CA MET A 1 -0.36 -25.58 -10.99
C MET A 1 -0.11 -24.72 -9.74
N SER A 2 -1.14 -24.28 -8.98
CA SER A 2 -0.89 -23.63 -7.67
C SER A 2 -0.34 -24.61 -6.62
N GLU A 3 -0.90 -25.83 -6.53
CA GLU A 3 -0.46 -26.81 -5.52
C GLU A 3 0.97 -27.36 -5.73
N GLU A 4 1.45 -27.41 -6.96
CA GLU A 4 2.83 -27.84 -7.25
C GLU A 4 3.84 -26.74 -6.94
N MET A 5 3.47 -25.48 -7.21
CA MET A 5 4.26 -24.30 -6.87
C MET A 5 4.37 -24.12 -5.34
N ASP A 6 3.27 -24.31 -4.60
CA ASP A 6 3.26 -24.25 -3.14
C ASP A 6 4.13 -25.36 -2.49
N LYS A 7 4.17 -26.55 -3.08
CA LYS A 7 5.03 -27.66 -2.61
C LYS A 7 6.51 -27.41 -2.89
N GLU A 8 6.87 -26.91 -4.08
CA GLU A 8 8.25 -26.50 -4.38
C GLU A 8 8.71 -25.37 -3.43
N ASP A 9 7.87 -24.36 -3.21
CA ASP A 9 8.15 -23.23 -2.30
C ASP A 9 8.36 -23.68 -0.86
N TRP A 10 7.51 -24.58 -0.37
CA TRP A 10 7.66 -25.14 0.98
C TRP A 10 8.95 -25.94 1.13
N THR A 11 9.33 -26.70 0.09
CA THR A 11 10.56 -27.51 0.10
C THR A 11 11.80 -26.61 0.12
N PHE A 12 11.79 -25.52 -0.66
CA PHE A 12 12.84 -24.50 -0.66
C PHE A 12 12.97 -23.80 0.70
N VAL A 13 11.86 -23.32 1.26
CA VAL A 13 11.82 -22.67 2.58
C VAL A 13 12.34 -23.61 3.66
N LYS A 14 11.94 -24.88 3.63
CA LYS A 14 12.39 -25.91 4.58
C LYS A 14 13.91 -26.15 4.49
N LEU A 15 14.47 -26.26 3.29
CA LEU A 15 15.92 -26.41 3.07
C LEU A 15 16.71 -25.19 3.59
N MET A 16 16.22 -23.99 3.29
CA MET A 16 16.85 -22.74 3.73
C MET A 16 16.79 -22.56 5.25
N ILE A 17 15.66 -22.89 5.87
CA ILE A 17 15.51 -22.86 7.33
C ILE A 17 16.45 -23.89 7.96
N GLN A 18 16.53 -25.12 7.44
CA GLN A 18 17.42 -26.14 8.02
C GLN A 18 18.91 -25.73 7.97
N LYS A 19 19.35 -25.14 6.85
CA LYS A 19 20.75 -24.74 6.66
C LYS A 19 21.11 -23.44 7.38
N HIS A 20 20.19 -22.49 7.47
CA HIS A 20 20.42 -21.14 8.01
C HIS A 20 19.49 -20.76 9.18
N TRP A 21 19.04 -21.74 9.99
CA TRP A 21 18.03 -21.54 11.03
C TRP A 21 18.35 -20.41 12.02
N LYS A 22 19.62 -20.22 12.39
CA LYS A 22 20.06 -19.14 13.29
C LYS A 22 19.83 -17.76 12.67
N ALA A 23 20.13 -17.60 11.37
CA ALA A 23 19.84 -16.38 10.64
C ALA A 23 18.32 -16.16 10.52
N GLY A 24 17.57 -17.23 10.24
CA GLY A 24 16.10 -17.18 10.21
C GLY A 24 15.48 -16.68 11.51
N ILE A 25 15.90 -17.23 12.65
CA ILE A 25 15.44 -16.76 13.98
C ILE A 25 15.82 -15.30 14.22
N LEU A 26 17.02 -14.89 13.83
CA LEU A 26 17.44 -13.48 13.96
C LEU A 26 16.54 -12.55 13.15
N PHE A 27 16.22 -12.87 11.90
CA PHE A 27 15.33 -12.06 11.08
C PHE A 27 13.89 -12.02 11.64
N ILE A 28 13.38 -13.13 12.17
CA ILE A 28 12.08 -13.16 12.84
C ILE A 28 12.10 -12.26 14.08
N ALA A 29 13.14 -12.36 14.91
CA ALA A 29 13.29 -11.53 16.10
C ALA A 29 13.36 -10.03 15.74
N LEU A 30 14.12 -9.66 14.70
CA LEU A 30 14.18 -8.29 14.20
C LEU A 30 12.83 -7.81 13.66
N GLY A 31 12.10 -8.68 12.95
CA GLY A 31 10.75 -8.40 12.48
C GLY A 31 9.78 -8.13 13.64
N LEU A 32 9.84 -8.91 14.71
CA LEU A 32 9.05 -8.67 15.92
C LEU A 32 9.41 -7.33 16.58
N VAL A 33 10.70 -7.01 16.67
CA VAL A 33 11.16 -5.70 17.19
C VAL A 33 10.62 -4.56 16.32
N ALA A 34 10.62 -4.69 15.00
CA ALA A 34 10.05 -3.69 14.09
C ALA A 34 8.54 -3.51 14.30
N VAL A 35 7.80 -4.61 14.46
CA VAL A 35 6.35 -4.56 14.76
C VAL A 35 6.07 -3.88 16.10
N ILE A 36 6.83 -4.22 17.14
CA ILE A 36 6.70 -3.55 18.45
C ILE A 36 7.04 -2.06 18.31
N GLY A 37 8.08 -1.72 17.55
CA GLY A 37 8.46 -0.34 17.24
C GLY A 37 7.33 0.44 16.53
N ALA A 38 6.66 -0.19 15.57
CA ALA A 38 5.49 0.39 14.90
C ALA A 38 4.35 0.65 15.87
N LEU A 39 3.99 -0.33 16.71
CA LEU A 39 2.95 -0.16 17.72
C LEU A 39 3.30 0.96 18.72
N LEU A 40 4.54 1.01 19.19
CA LEU A 40 4.98 2.07 20.11
C LEU A 40 4.96 3.45 19.45
N THR A 41 5.34 3.54 18.17
CA THR A 41 5.29 4.79 17.39
C THR A 41 3.84 5.24 17.20
N LEU A 42 2.93 4.32 16.89
CA LEU A 42 1.50 4.58 16.81
C LEU A 42 0.94 5.08 18.15
N PHE A 43 1.22 4.39 19.25
CA PHE A 43 0.78 4.81 20.58
C PHE A 43 1.35 6.17 20.96
N PHE A 44 2.62 6.41 20.67
CA PHE A 44 3.24 7.71 20.89
C PHE A 44 2.50 8.81 20.11
N HIS A 45 2.29 8.61 18.80
CA HIS A 45 1.59 9.57 17.95
C HIS A 45 0.15 9.82 18.38
N ILE A 46 -0.60 8.78 18.79
CA ILE A 46 -1.97 8.95 19.32
C ILE A 46 -1.97 9.89 20.54
N ASN A 47 -1.01 9.73 21.45
CA ASN A 47 -0.98 10.47 22.72
C ASN A 47 -0.32 11.85 22.61
N THR A 48 0.55 12.10 21.63
CA THR A 48 1.29 13.37 21.51
C THR A 48 0.85 14.24 20.34
N SER A 49 0.10 13.69 19.38
CA SER A 49 -0.31 14.44 18.20
C SER A 49 -1.27 15.56 18.54
N THR A 50 -0.92 16.77 18.10
CA THR A 50 -1.79 17.93 18.14
C THR A 50 -2.98 17.79 17.18
N ILE A 51 -2.88 16.94 16.15
CA ILE A 51 -3.91 16.66 15.12
C ILE A 51 -4.97 15.63 15.62
N GLY A 52 -5.04 15.40 16.93
CA GLY A 52 -6.05 14.56 17.56
C GLY A 52 -6.25 14.92 19.05
N ASN A 53 -5.81 16.13 19.42
CA ASN A 53 -5.78 16.63 20.80
C ASN A 53 -5.21 15.62 21.82
N GLY A 54 -4.12 14.93 21.46
CA GLY A 54 -3.49 13.93 22.33
C GLY A 54 -4.41 12.75 22.70
N GLY A 55 -5.28 12.32 21.78
CA GLY A 55 -6.16 11.16 21.96
C GLY A 55 -7.46 11.45 22.72
N GLN A 56 -7.77 12.72 22.98
CA GLN A 56 -9.01 13.12 23.67
C GLN A 56 -10.20 13.29 22.72
N TRP A 57 -9.97 13.41 21.42
CA TRP A 57 -11.03 13.56 20.42
C TRP A 57 -11.84 12.28 20.23
N THR A 58 -13.15 12.45 20.08
CA THR A 58 -14.05 11.42 19.60
C THR A 58 -14.08 11.41 18.07
N ILE A 59 -14.67 10.37 17.48
CA ILE A 59 -14.81 10.26 16.02
C ILE A 59 -15.54 11.48 15.42
N ALA A 60 -16.46 12.10 16.17
CA ALA A 60 -17.25 13.24 15.71
C ALA A 60 -16.43 14.53 15.56
N ASP A 61 -15.33 14.66 16.31
CA ASP A 61 -14.47 15.85 16.35
C ASP A 61 -13.50 15.90 15.17
N PHE A 62 -13.21 14.75 14.57
CA PHE A 62 -12.37 14.68 13.38
C PHE A 62 -13.06 15.32 12.18
N SER A 63 -12.29 15.99 11.34
CA SER A 63 -12.64 16.36 9.97
C SER A 63 -11.82 15.57 8.96
N LEU A 64 -12.22 15.55 7.68
CA LEU A 64 -11.43 14.91 6.62
C LEU A 64 -10.00 15.44 6.57
N GLN A 65 -9.84 16.75 6.72
CA GLN A 65 -8.54 17.40 6.84
C GLN A 65 -7.70 16.75 7.94
N THR A 66 -8.21 16.74 9.18
CA THR A 66 -7.46 16.23 10.33
C THR A 66 -7.13 14.75 10.17
N ILE A 67 -8.03 13.93 9.63
CA ILE A 67 -7.79 12.51 9.36
C ILE A 67 -6.63 12.33 8.38
N ILE A 68 -6.67 13.02 7.23
CA ILE A 68 -5.64 12.90 6.20
C ILE A 68 -4.28 13.34 6.76
N PHE A 69 -4.22 14.51 7.42
CA PHE A 69 -2.97 15.01 7.99
C PHE A 69 -2.46 14.13 9.14
N TRP A 70 -3.35 13.59 9.97
CA TRP A 70 -2.98 12.69 11.05
C TRP A 70 -2.33 11.41 10.51
N PHE A 71 -2.89 10.82 9.45
CA PHE A 71 -2.30 9.64 8.79
C PHE A 71 -1.00 9.95 8.06
N LEU A 72 -0.89 11.10 7.38
CA LEU A 72 0.36 11.51 6.75
C LEU A 72 1.47 11.73 7.78
N TRP A 73 1.14 12.35 8.92
CA TRP A 73 2.09 12.54 10.01
C TRP A 73 2.49 11.20 10.63
N LEU A 74 1.52 10.32 10.92
CA LEU A 74 1.80 8.97 11.41
C LEU A 74 2.74 8.23 10.46
N LEU A 75 2.44 8.24 9.16
CA LEU A 75 3.27 7.60 8.14
C LEU A 75 4.69 8.15 8.15
N LEU A 76 4.86 9.47 8.30
CA LEU A 76 6.19 10.08 8.40
C LEU A 76 6.96 9.57 9.64
N TRP A 77 6.31 9.47 10.79
CA TRP A 77 6.91 8.93 12.02
C TRP A 77 7.24 7.44 11.88
N GLU A 78 6.34 6.63 11.33
CA GLU A 78 6.60 5.21 11.09
C GLU A 78 7.77 5.02 10.12
N VAL A 79 7.83 5.82 9.05
CA VAL A 79 8.95 5.76 8.10
C VAL A 79 10.25 6.11 8.79
N LEU A 80 10.26 7.20 9.57
CA LEU A 80 11.47 7.71 10.21
C LEU A 80 12.00 6.79 11.32
N PHE A 81 11.13 6.29 12.20
CA PHE A 81 11.54 5.56 13.40
C PHE A 81 11.49 4.05 13.25
N VAL A 82 10.75 3.53 12.27
CA VAL A 82 10.58 2.09 12.09
C VAL A 82 11.14 1.65 10.76
N VAL A 83 10.63 2.19 9.65
CA VAL A 83 10.99 1.70 8.31
C VAL A 83 12.46 1.94 8.01
N ILE A 84 12.98 3.17 8.19
CA ILE A 84 14.37 3.50 7.89
C ILE A 84 15.35 2.66 8.75
N PRO A 85 15.23 2.59 10.09
CA PRO A 85 16.12 1.76 10.90
C PRO A 85 16.00 0.28 10.60
N THR A 86 14.78 -0.24 10.43
CA THR A 86 14.54 -1.65 10.10
C THR A 86 15.14 -2.00 8.74
N ALA A 87 14.91 -1.17 7.72
CA ALA A 87 15.48 -1.36 6.39
C ALA A 87 17.00 -1.28 6.40
N ALA A 88 17.60 -0.37 7.17
CA ALA A 88 19.05 -0.28 7.31
C ALA A 88 19.65 -1.54 7.95
N VAL A 89 19.07 -2.02 9.06
CA VAL A 89 19.56 -3.20 9.78
C VAL A 89 19.30 -4.49 9.00
N MET A 90 18.07 -4.73 8.58
CA MET A 90 17.71 -5.93 7.83
C MET A 90 18.33 -5.95 6.44
N GLY A 91 18.40 -4.80 5.76
CA GLY A 91 19.07 -4.67 4.46
C GLY A 91 20.57 -4.91 4.57
N GLY A 92 21.23 -4.35 5.59
CA GLY A 92 22.66 -4.58 5.84
C GLY A 92 22.96 -6.04 6.19
N LEU A 93 22.22 -6.64 7.12
CA LEU A 93 22.37 -8.05 7.49
C LEU A 93 22.01 -8.99 6.33
N GLY A 94 20.97 -8.67 5.58
CA GLY A 94 20.55 -9.41 4.39
C GLY A 94 21.62 -9.38 3.31
N TYR A 95 22.21 -8.21 3.03
CA TYR A 95 23.33 -8.08 2.09
C TYR A 95 24.57 -8.85 2.56
N PHE A 96 24.92 -8.73 3.84
CA PHE A 96 26.04 -9.47 4.41
C PHE A 96 25.83 -10.98 4.38
N TRP A 97 24.62 -11.45 4.66
CA TRP A 97 24.27 -12.86 4.54
C TRP A 97 24.31 -13.32 3.07
N TRP A 98 23.77 -12.52 2.15
CA TRP A 98 23.75 -12.80 0.71
C TRP A 98 25.15 -12.96 0.11
N THR A 99 26.09 -12.10 0.50
CA THR A 99 27.48 -12.18 0.02
C THR A 99 28.21 -13.44 0.49
N ARG A 100 27.76 -14.08 1.58
CA ARG A 100 28.35 -15.29 2.17
C ARG A 100 27.71 -16.60 1.72
N LEU A 101 26.62 -16.55 0.94
CA LEU A 101 25.99 -17.75 0.39
C LEU A 101 26.89 -18.42 -0.66
N GLU A 102 26.85 -19.74 -0.71
CA GLU A 102 27.55 -20.53 -1.73
C GLU A 102 26.93 -20.29 -3.12
N GLU A 103 27.72 -20.44 -4.17
CA GLU A 103 27.27 -20.17 -5.55
C GLU A 103 26.08 -21.07 -5.95
N SER A 104 26.06 -22.31 -5.49
CA SER A 104 24.95 -23.26 -5.70
C SER A 104 23.63 -22.81 -5.06
N GLU A 105 23.68 -22.06 -3.96
CA GLU A 105 22.47 -21.52 -3.32
C GLU A 105 21.94 -20.31 -4.10
N LYS A 106 22.85 -19.45 -4.58
CA LYS A 106 22.50 -18.28 -5.41
C LYS A 106 21.88 -18.69 -6.74
N GLU A 107 22.30 -19.82 -7.31
CA GLU A 107 21.70 -20.39 -8.52
C GLU A 107 20.25 -20.79 -8.31
N LEU A 108 19.91 -21.42 -7.16
CA LEU A 108 18.53 -21.75 -6.81
C LEU A 108 17.64 -20.49 -6.72
N PHE A 109 18.14 -19.38 -6.16
CA PHE A 109 17.43 -18.11 -6.14
C PHE A 109 17.21 -17.55 -7.57
N ARG A 110 18.24 -17.61 -8.44
CA ARG A 110 18.13 -17.15 -9.83
C ARG A 110 17.15 -17.97 -10.66
N GLU A 111 17.08 -19.28 -10.46
CA GLU A 111 16.11 -20.14 -11.14
C GLU A 111 14.68 -19.82 -10.72
N ARG A 112 14.49 -19.52 -9.43
CA ARG A 112 13.21 -19.07 -8.88
C ARG A 112 12.77 -17.72 -9.45
N ASP A 113 13.65 -16.71 -9.47
CA ASP A 113 13.33 -15.39 -10.02
C ASP A 113 12.88 -15.47 -11.49
N LYS A 114 13.53 -16.34 -12.28
CA LYS A 114 13.16 -16.59 -13.68
C LYS A 114 11.79 -17.27 -13.81
N LYS A 115 11.39 -18.11 -12.86
CA LYS A 115 10.06 -18.74 -12.82
C LYS A 115 9.00 -17.71 -12.42
N GLU A 116 9.27 -16.86 -11.43
CA GLU A 116 8.33 -15.84 -10.94
C GLU A 116 8.09 -14.72 -11.96
N GLN A 117 9.12 -14.26 -12.69
CA GLN A 117 8.97 -13.25 -13.76
C GLN A 117 8.09 -13.73 -14.93
N LYS A 118 7.97 -15.04 -15.15
CA LYS A 118 7.07 -15.59 -16.18
C LYS A 118 5.60 -15.52 -15.76
N VAL A 119 5.31 -15.34 -14.48
CA VAL A 119 3.97 -15.16 -13.92
C VAL A 119 3.66 -13.67 -13.78
N ASN A 120 3.86 -12.90 -14.86
CA ASN A 120 3.37 -11.53 -14.91
C ASN A 120 1.83 -11.56 -14.94
N LYS A 121 1.20 -11.45 -13.77
CA LYS A 121 -0.24 -11.24 -13.65
C LYS A 121 -0.58 -9.82 -14.12
N PRO A 122 -1.36 -9.62 -15.20
CA PRO A 122 -1.89 -8.32 -15.55
C PRO A 122 -3.00 -7.98 -14.54
N GLY A 123 -2.64 -7.48 -13.37
CA GLY A 123 -3.57 -7.16 -12.28
C GLY A 123 -3.46 -5.74 -11.73
N ALA A 124 -2.47 -4.95 -12.15
CA ALA A 124 -2.16 -3.65 -11.55
C ALA A 124 -3.09 -2.49 -11.98
N ALA A 125 -4.14 -2.74 -12.78
CA ALA A 125 -5.03 -1.69 -13.28
C ALA A 125 -6.12 -1.26 -12.27
N SER A 126 -6.37 -2.05 -11.21
CA SER A 126 -7.47 -1.78 -10.27
C SER A 126 -7.25 -0.56 -9.34
N GLY A 127 -5.99 -0.19 -9.07
CA GLY A 127 -5.68 0.88 -8.10
C GLY A 127 -5.88 2.30 -8.63
N ILE A 128 -5.72 2.49 -9.94
CA ILE A 128 -5.67 3.83 -10.56
C ILE A 128 -7.05 4.52 -10.52
N LEU A 129 -8.12 3.78 -10.79
CA LEU A 129 -9.48 4.34 -10.74
C LEU A 129 -9.86 4.79 -9.32
N GLY A 130 -9.55 3.99 -8.30
CA GLY A 130 -9.82 4.34 -6.90
C GLY A 130 -9.11 5.62 -6.47
N PHE A 131 -7.87 5.80 -6.94
CA PHE A 131 -7.10 7.03 -6.68
C PHE A 131 -7.79 8.27 -7.27
N PHE A 132 -8.25 8.22 -8.51
CA PHE A 132 -8.95 9.36 -9.11
C PHE A 132 -10.28 9.68 -8.43
N VAL A 133 -11.03 8.65 -8.01
CA VAL A 133 -12.27 8.85 -7.23
C VAL A 133 -11.98 9.52 -5.90
N PHE A 134 -10.91 9.10 -5.20
CA PHE A 134 -10.49 9.73 -3.96
C PHE A 134 -10.10 11.20 -4.13
N ILE A 135 -9.37 11.54 -5.20
CA ILE A 135 -9.01 12.93 -5.51
C ILE A 135 -10.26 13.77 -5.82
N ALA A 136 -11.17 13.26 -6.66
CA ALA A 136 -12.41 13.94 -6.98
C ALA A 136 -13.27 14.17 -5.72
N PHE A 137 -13.30 13.20 -4.81
CA PHE A 137 -13.98 13.30 -3.52
C PHE A 137 -13.41 14.44 -2.67
N ILE A 138 -12.09 14.52 -2.51
CA ILE A 138 -11.44 15.62 -1.79
C ILE A 138 -11.79 16.97 -2.43
N ILE A 139 -11.68 17.09 -3.77
CA ILE A 139 -11.98 18.34 -4.48
C ILE A 139 -13.42 18.80 -4.22
N ILE A 140 -14.40 17.90 -4.28
CA ILE A 140 -15.80 18.25 -4.03
C ILE A 140 -16.00 18.74 -2.59
N THR A 141 -15.42 18.05 -1.60
CA THR A 141 -15.52 18.48 -0.19
C THR A 141 -14.83 19.82 0.08
N LEU A 142 -13.75 20.13 -0.65
CA LEU A 142 -13.08 21.44 -0.60
C LEU A 142 -13.97 22.54 -1.20
N ILE A 143 -14.56 22.30 -2.37
CA ILE A 143 -15.46 23.28 -3.01
C ILE A 143 -16.70 23.56 -2.14
N GLN A 144 -17.18 22.55 -1.43
CA GLN A 144 -18.38 22.64 -0.58
C GLN A 144 -18.09 23.10 0.85
N GLY A 145 -16.82 23.32 1.22
CA GLY A 145 -16.44 23.80 2.56
C GLY A 145 -16.70 22.81 3.69
N THR A 146 -16.76 21.51 3.38
CA THR A 146 -16.99 20.43 4.38
C THR A 146 -15.72 19.67 4.71
N PHE A 147 -14.60 20.01 4.05
CA PHE A 147 -13.31 19.34 4.21
C PHE A 147 -12.72 19.50 5.63
N ASP A 148 -12.87 20.69 6.21
CA ASP A 148 -12.43 21.05 7.55
C ASP A 148 -13.54 20.94 8.61
N ALA A 149 -14.79 20.75 8.18
CA ALA A 149 -15.93 20.58 9.08
C ALA A 149 -15.82 19.28 9.90
N PRO A 150 -16.16 19.30 11.20
CA PRO A 150 -16.21 18.09 12.02
C PRO A 150 -17.24 17.09 11.49
N LEU A 151 -16.88 15.81 11.45
CA LEU A 151 -17.72 14.72 10.95
C LEU A 151 -19.08 14.67 11.66
N GLY A 152 -19.14 15.01 12.95
CA GLY A 152 -20.38 15.04 13.72
C GLY A 152 -21.39 16.11 13.27
N THR A 153 -20.98 17.07 12.44
CA THR A 153 -21.86 18.16 11.94
C THR A 153 -22.46 17.87 10.57
N ILE A 154 -21.98 16.84 9.88
CA ILE A 154 -22.34 16.52 8.50
C ILE A 154 -23.19 15.25 8.47
N GLU A 155 -24.34 15.30 7.81
CA GLU A 155 -25.23 14.15 7.70
C GLU A 155 -24.62 13.01 6.88
N TYR A 156 -24.96 11.77 7.22
CA TYR A 156 -24.49 10.59 6.51
C TYR A 156 -24.81 10.60 5.01
N VAL A 157 -25.99 11.13 4.63
CA VAL A 157 -26.43 11.20 3.23
C VAL A 157 -25.50 12.05 2.38
N TYR A 158 -24.91 13.10 2.96
CA TYR A 158 -23.92 13.93 2.27
C TYR A 158 -22.72 13.09 1.80
N TRP A 159 -22.19 12.22 2.66
CA TRP A 159 -21.03 11.39 2.33
C TRP A 159 -21.31 10.41 1.18
N ILE A 160 -22.51 9.81 1.16
CA ILE A 160 -22.94 8.95 0.05
C ILE A 160 -23.02 9.76 -1.25
N GLN A 161 -23.70 10.91 -1.21
CA GLN A 161 -23.90 11.73 -2.40
C GLN A 161 -22.58 12.23 -2.96
N THR A 162 -21.67 12.71 -2.11
CA THR A 162 -20.33 13.18 -2.52
C THR A 162 -19.51 12.04 -3.11
N CYS A 163 -19.59 10.83 -2.55
CA CYS A 163 -18.95 9.64 -3.13
C CYS A 163 -19.49 9.31 -4.54
N LEU A 164 -20.82 9.29 -4.72
CA LEU A 164 -21.44 9.05 -6.02
C LEU A 164 -21.09 10.14 -7.04
N TRP A 165 -21.10 11.41 -6.62
CA TRP A 165 -20.68 12.54 -7.45
C TRP A 165 -19.21 12.42 -7.88
N SER A 166 -18.35 11.94 -6.98
CA SER A 166 -16.92 11.72 -7.29
C SER A 166 -16.75 10.68 -8.38
N VAL A 167 -17.44 9.54 -8.25
CA VAL A 167 -17.45 8.49 -9.29
C VAL A 167 -17.99 9.05 -10.61
N PHE A 168 -19.10 9.79 -10.56
CA PHE A 168 -19.71 10.40 -11.73
C PHE A 168 -18.73 11.33 -12.49
N TRP A 169 -18.03 12.22 -11.78
CA TRP A 169 -17.04 13.10 -12.40
C TRP A 169 -15.85 12.33 -12.99
N VAL A 170 -15.35 11.29 -12.30
CA VAL A 170 -14.27 10.45 -12.83
C VAL A 170 -14.70 9.71 -14.10
N LEU A 171 -15.94 9.20 -14.15
CA LEU A 171 -16.48 8.57 -15.35
C LEU A 171 -16.63 9.56 -16.51
N ILE A 172 -16.93 10.83 -16.26
CA ILE A 172 -16.93 11.87 -17.30
C ILE A 172 -15.49 12.09 -17.82
N PHE A 173 -14.54 12.35 -16.92
CA PHE A 173 -13.18 12.72 -17.31
C PHE A 173 -12.37 11.57 -17.91
N LEU A 174 -12.58 10.32 -17.47
CA LEU A 174 -11.89 9.16 -18.02
C LEU A 174 -12.73 8.41 -19.06
N GLY A 175 -14.03 8.29 -18.83
CA GLY A 175 -14.92 7.52 -19.68
C GLY A 175 -15.12 8.17 -21.05
N ILE A 176 -15.35 9.49 -21.13
CA ILE A 176 -15.58 10.15 -22.42
C ILE A 176 -14.34 10.03 -23.33
N PRO A 177 -13.12 10.39 -22.90
CA PRO A 177 -11.93 10.20 -23.73
C PRO A 177 -11.67 8.74 -24.08
N ALA A 178 -11.89 7.80 -23.15
CA ALA A 178 -11.73 6.38 -23.42
C ALA A 178 -12.73 5.88 -24.49
N THR A 179 -13.98 6.34 -24.44
CA THR A 179 -14.99 6.00 -25.45
C THR A 179 -14.63 6.59 -26.81
N ILE A 180 -14.20 7.86 -26.87
CA ILE A 180 -13.78 8.50 -28.12
C ILE A 180 -12.55 7.77 -28.72
N GLY A 181 -11.54 7.50 -27.90
CA GLY A 181 -10.34 6.77 -28.30
C GLY A 181 -10.65 5.34 -28.75
N GLY A 182 -11.53 4.64 -28.04
CA GLY A 182 -11.99 3.29 -28.38
C GLY A 182 -12.76 3.25 -29.70
N LEU A 183 -13.67 4.21 -29.93
CA LEU A 183 -14.39 4.34 -31.20
C LEU A 183 -13.44 4.67 -32.36
N TYR A 184 -12.47 5.56 -32.14
CA TYR A 184 -11.43 5.85 -33.15
C TYR A 184 -10.60 4.61 -33.49
N TYR A 185 -10.15 3.87 -32.48
CA TYR A 185 -9.38 2.65 -32.66
C TYR A 185 -10.17 1.57 -33.42
N LEU A 186 -11.43 1.33 -33.04
CA LEU A 186 -12.31 0.41 -33.75
C LEU A 186 -12.50 0.83 -35.20
N ARG A 187 -12.72 2.12 -35.46
CA ARG A 187 -12.85 2.66 -36.82
C ARG A 187 -11.59 2.48 -37.66
N LYS A 188 -10.41 2.57 -37.05
CA LYS A 188 -9.13 2.31 -37.73
C LYS A 188 -8.99 0.83 -38.06
N LYS A 189 -9.22 -0.05 -37.08
CA LYS A 189 -9.12 -1.50 -37.25
C LYS A 189 -10.12 -2.05 -38.27
N LEU A 190 -11.35 -1.53 -38.29
CA LEU A 190 -12.38 -1.88 -39.29
C LEU A 190 -12.07 -1.36 -40.70
N ARG A 191 -11.13 -0.42 -40.86
CA ARG A 191 -10.65 0.05 -42.16
C ARG A 191 -9.39 -0.66 -42.66
N GLU A 192 -8.71 -1.38 -41.77
CA GLU A 192 -7.54 -2.20 -42.07
C GLU A 192 -7.92 -3.65 -42.44
N VAL A 193 -9.17 -4.06 -42.18
CA VAL A 193 -9.81 -5.31 -42.63
C VAL A 193 -10.60 -5.04 -43.91
#